data_AF-A0A0E4BM28-F1
#
_entry.id   AF-A0A0E4BM28-F1
#
_cell.length_a   1.000
_cell.length_b   1.000
_cell.length_c   1.000
_cell.angle_alpha   90.00
_cell.angle_beta   90.00
_cell.angle_gamma   90.00
#
_symmetry.space_group_name_H-M   'P 1'
#
loop_
_entity.id
_entity.type
_entity.pdbx_description
1 polymer ?
#
loop_
_entity_poly.entity_id
_entity_poly.type
_entity_poly.pdbx_seq_one_letter_code
_entity_poly.pdbx_strand_id
1 'polypeptide(L)'
;MKMPELLTATVDAWAEAHQLSRSDAICKLVEFGLRIAPPTPASGSTVVSDATRLEELAVHEIEGLLDPALPEDERERRIRRLTEGPPEFSHERIDLPKPRT
;
A
#
# COMPACT_ATOMS: atom_id res chain seq x y z
N MET A 1 -29.06 -4.62 16.23
CA MET A 1 -27.93 -3.83 15.70
C MET A 1 -28.46 -2.50 15.23
N LYS A 2 -27.89 -1.36 15.66
CA LYS A 2 -28.37 -0.04 15.28
C LYS A 2 -27.39 0.56 14.27
N MET A 3 -27.83 0.72 13.03
CA MET A 3 -27.04 1.42 12.00
C MET A 3 -27.14 2.93 12.24
N PRO A 4 -26.10 3.71 11.91
CA PRO A 4 -26.18 5.16 11.93
C PRO A 4 -27.37 5.67 11.09
N GLU A 5 -28.06 6.70 11.56
CA GLU A 5 -29.29 7.20 10.94
C GLU A 5 -29.05 7.70 9.51
N LEU A 6 -27.92 8.39 9.29
CA LEU A 6 -27.49 8.84 7.96
C LEU A 6 -27.27 7.67 6.98
N LEU A 7 -26.65 6.59 7.46
CA LEU A 7 -26.41 5.40 6.64
C LEU A 7 -27.73 4.73 6.26
N THR A 8 -28.66 4.63 7.21
CA THR A 8 -30.00 4.09 6.96
C THR A 8 -30.75 4.91 5.91
N ALA A 9 -30.73 6.24 6.02
CA ALA A 9 -31.38 7.13 5.05
C ALA A 9 -30.78 6.99 3.64
N THR A 10 -29.45 6.81 3.55
CA THR A 10 -28.76 6.63 2.26
C THR A 10 -29.13 5.30 1.62
N VAL A 11 -29.20 4.22 2.42
CA VAL A 11 -29.62 2.89 1.96
C VAL A 11 -31.08 2.91 1.51
N ASP A 12 -31.95 3.61 2.24
CA ASP A 12 -33.37 3.73 1.90
C ASP A 12 -33.58 4.49 0.59
N ALA A 13 -32.91 5.64 0.42
CA ALA A 13 -32.96 6.39 -0.84
C ALA A 13 -32.44 5.56 -2.03
N TRP A 14 -31.39 4.77 -1.83
CA TRP A 14 -30.89 3.85 -2.85
C TRP A 14 -31.88 2.74 -3.16
N ALA A 15 -32.53 2.17 -2.14
CA ALA A 15 -33.54 1.13 -2.29
C ALA A 15 -34.76 1.64 -3.08
N GLU A 16 -35.24 2.85 -2.77
CA GLU A 16 -36.32 3.52 -3.50
C GLU A 16 -35.98 3.76 -4.97
N ALA A 17 -34.78 4.30 -5.25
CA ALA A 17 -34.31 4.53 -6.62
C ALA A 17 -34.25 3.24 -7.47
N HIS A 18 -33.99 2.10 -6.82
CA HIS A 18 -33.89 0.79 -7.47
C HIS A 18 -35.17 -0.06 -7.35
N GLN A 19 -36.23 0.47 -6.72
CA GLN A 19 -37.50 -0.23 -6.48
C GLN A 19 -37.31 -1.56 -5.73
N LEU A 20 -36.44 -1.56 -4.72
CA LEU A 20 -36.11 -2.73 -3.90
C LEU A 20 -36.59 -2.56 -2.47
N SER A 21 -36.80 -3.68 -1.78
CA SER A 21 -36.92 -3.64 -0.32
C SER A 21 -35.58 -3.24 0.31
N ARG A 22 -35.63 -2.64 1.51
CA ARG A 22 -34.41 -2.31 2.27
C ARG A 22 -33.49 -3.52 2.43
N SER A 23 -34.05 -4.70 2.70
CA SER A 23 -33.27 -5.94 2.83
C SER A 23 -32.57 -6.32 1.52
N ASP A 24 -33.27 -6.26 0.39
CA ASP A 24 -32.67 -6.61 -0.91
C ASP A 24 -31.60 -5.59 -1.33
N ALA A 25 -31.83 -4.32 -1.01
CA ALA A 25 -30.85 -3.26 -1.24
C ALA A 25 -29.56 -3.49 -0.46
N ILE A 26 -29.67 -3.82 0.83
CA ILE A 26 -28.52 -4.18 1.66
C ILE A 26 -27.78 -5.38 1.07
N CYS A 27 -28.49 -6.45 0.70
CA CYS A 27 -27.87 -7.64 0.09
C CYS A 27 -27.08 -7.29 -1.18
N LYS A 28 -27.65 -6.50 -2.10
CA LYS A 28 -26.98 -6.09 -3.34
C LYS A 28 -25.79 -5.17 -3.10
N LEU A 29 -25.93 -4.20 -2.19
CA LEU A 29 -24.83 -3.30 -1.84
C LEU A 29 -23.65 -4.08 -1.22
N VAL A 30 -23.95 -5.07 -0.37
CA VAL A 30 -22.93 -5.97 0.18
C VAL A 30 -22.30 -6.82 -0.92
N GLU A 31 -23.09 -7.41 -1.82
CA GLU A 31 -22.56 -8.17 -2.97
C GLU A 31 -21.63 -7.33 -3.85
N PHE A 32 -22.01 -6.09 -4.16
CA PHE A 32 -21.16 -5.16 -4.89
C PHE A 32 -19.89 -4.80 -4.12
N GLY A 33 -20.02 -4.52 -2.83
CA GLY A 33 -18.90 -4.26 -1.94
C GLY A 33 -17.92 -5.43 -1.93
N LEU A 34 -18.41 -6.68 -1.86
CA LEU A 34 -17.57 -7.89 -1.86
C LEU A 34 -16.93 -8.18 -3.21
N ARG A 35 -17.59 -7.84 -4.32
CA ARG A 35 -17.03 -8.00 -5.68
C ARG A 35 -15.94 -6.96 -5.99
N ILE A 36 -16.10 -5.74 -5.49
CA ILE A 36 -15.16 -4.62 -5.70
C ILE A 36 -14.04 -4.66 -4.67
N ALA A 37 -14.30 -5.19 -3.48
CA ALA A 37 -13.30 -5.33 -2.44
C ALA A 37 -12.12 -6.11 -3.03
N PRO A 38 -10.91 -5.51 -3.09
CA PRO A 38 -9.73 -6.29 -3.41
C PRO A 38 -9.67 -7.44 -2.41
N PRO A 39 -9.19 -8.64 -2.82
CA PRO A 39 -8.95 -9.71 -1.87
C PRO A 39 -8.12 -9.10 -0.75
N THR A 40 -8.65 -9.08 0.47
CA THR A 40 -7.97 -8.53 1.64
C THR A 40 -6.53 -9.00 1.56
N PRO A 41 -5.53 -8.13 1.40
CA PRO A 41 -4.17 -8.60 1.34
C PRO A 41 -3.94 -9.32 2.65
N ALA A 42 -3.77 -10.64 2.59
CA ALA A 42 -3.19 -11.38 3.69
C ALA A 42 -1.95 -10.59 4.06
N SER A 43 -1.93 -10.05 5.28
CA SER A 43 -1.23 -8.83 5.69
C SER A 43 0.32 -8.89 5.64
N GLY A 44 0.91 -9.72 4.79
CA GLY A 44 2.35 -9.88 4.65
C GLY A 44 2.87 -10.20 3.23
N SER A 45 2.02 -10.41 2.22
CA SER A 45 2.53 -10.77 0.87
C SER A 45 2.72 -9.56 -0.04
N THR A 46 1.74 -8.66 -0.11
CA THR A 46 1.77 -7.50 -1.04
C THR A 46 2.81 -6.45 -0.65
N VAL A 47 3.05 -6.26 0.65
CA VAL A 47 3.99 -5.26 1.18
C VAL A 47 5.43 -5.54 0.74
N VAL A 48 5.82 -6.82 0.62
CA VAL A 48 7.17 -7.19 0.21
C VAL A 48 7.41 -6.85 -1.26
N SER A 49 6.44 -7.13 -2.14
CA SER A 49 6.53 -6.77 -3.56
C SER A 49 6.52 -5.27 -3.80
N ASP A 50 5.79 -4.51 -2.98
CA ASP A 50 5.78 -3.05 -3.07
C ASP A 50 7.09 -2.44 -2.55
N ALA A 51 7.71 -3.02 -1.52
CA ALA A 51 8.97 -2.54 -0.96
C ALA A 51 10.14 -2.66 -1.95
N THR A 52 10.30 -3.80 -2.61
CA THR A 52 11.32 -3.97 -3.66
C THR A 52 11.09 -3.02 -4.83
N ARG A 53 9.83 -2.85 -5.25
CA ARG A 53 9.50 -1.91 -6.33
C ARG A 53 9.79 -0.45 -5.94
N LEU A 54 9.54 -0.07 -4.69
CA LEU A 54 9.88 1.25 -4.17
C LEU A 54 11.39 1.47 -4.13
N GLU A 55 12.14 0.45 -3.71
CA GLU A 55 13.61 0.48 -3.68
C GLU A 55 14.19 0.65 -5.09
N GLU A 56 13.72 -0.13 -6.06
CA GLU A 56 14.12 0.00 -7.47
C GLU A 56 13.84 1.40 -8.03
N LEU A 57 12.66 1.95 -7.74
CA LEU A 57 12.29 3.30 -8.17
C LEU A 57 13.21 4.37 -7.53
N ALA A 58 13.52 4.22 -6.24
CA ALA A 58 14.40 5.13 -5.53
C ALA A 58 15.84 5.07 -6.10
N VAL A 59 16.36 3.88 -6.36
CA VAL A 59 17.68 3.67 -6.99
C VAL A 59 17.73 4.40 -8.34
N HIS A 60 16.74 4.16 -9.21
CA HIS A 60 16.68 4.80 -10.53
C HIS A 60 16.63 6.33 -10.46
N GLU A 61 15.83 6.89 -9.56
CA GLU A 61 15.72 8.35 -9.42
C GLU A 61 17.02 8.96 -8.88
N ILE A 62 17.65 8.35 -7.87
CA ILE A 62 18.93 8.80 -7.32
C ILE A 62 20.02 8.71 -8.41
N GLU A 63 20.01 7.66 -9.21
CA GLU A 63 20.96 7.49 -10.30
C GLU A 63 20.94 8.67 -11.29
N GLY A 64 19.76 9.18 -11.62
CA GLY A 64 19.59 10.35 -12.47
C GLY A 64 19.99 11.68 -11.83
N LEU A 65 20.04 11.75 -10.49
CA LEU A 65 20.46 12.94 -9.73
C LEU A 65 21.98 12.99 -9.47
N LEU A 66 22.67 11.86 -9.57
CA LEU A 66 24.11 11.78 -9.36
C LEU A 66 24.90 12.30 -10.56
N ASP A 67 26.07 12.89 -10.29
CA ASP A 67 26.98 13.37 -11.33
C ASP A 67 27.47 12.20 -12.21
N PRO A 68 27.21 12.22 -13.53
CA PRO A 68 27.64 11.16 -14.45
C PRO A 68 29.16 11.12 -14.64
N ALA A 69 29.91 12.16 -14.24
CA ALA A 69 31.37 12.16 -14.28
C ALA A 69 32.01 11.36 -13.13
N LEU A 70 31.22 10.94 -12.13
CA LEU A 70 31.72 10.09 -11.05
C LEU A 70 31.97 8.65 -11.52
N PRO A 71 33.01 7.98 -10.99
CA PRO A 71 33.19 6.55 -11.20
C PRO A 71 31.94 5.76 -10.77
N GLU A 72 31.63 4.71 -11.52
CA GLU A 72 30.46 3.87 -11.27
C GLU A 72 30.42 3.32 -9.83
N ASP A 73 31.55 2.82 -9.33
CA ASP A 73 31.68 2.33 -7.95
C ASP A 73 31.33 3.39 -6.89
N GLU A 74 31.65 4.66 -7.16
CA GLU A 74 31.35 5.76 -6.24
C GLU A 74 29.87 6.15 -6.31
N ARG A 75 29.27 6.12 -7.50
CA ARG A 75 27.83 6.33 -7.68
C ARG A 75 27.04 5.26 -6.94
N GLU A 76 27.41 3.99 -7.11
CA GLU A 76 26.74 2.86 -6.47
C GLU A 76 26.88 2.90 -4.93
N ARG A 77 28.07 3.26 -4.41
CA ARG A 77 28.27 3.49 -2.97
C ARG A 77 27.33 4.56 -2.42
N ARG A 78 27.12 5.66 -3.15
CA ARG A 78 26.23 6.75 -2.73
C ARG A 78 24.77 6.35 -2.78
N ILE A 79 24.34 5.66 -3.83
CA ILE A 79 22.99 5.11 -3.95
C ILE A 79 22.68 4.25 -2.72
N ARG A 80 23.52 3.26 -2.44
CA ARG A 80 23.35 2.39 -1.26
C ARG A 80 23.30 3.16 0.05
N ARG A 81 24.17 4.16 0.25
CA ARG A 81 24.14 5.00 1.45
C ARG A 81 22.83 5.77 1.62
N LEU A 82 22.16 6.14 0.53
CA LEU A 82 20.89 6.87 0.54
C LEU A 82 19.69 5.93 0.67
N THR A 83 19.75 4.72 0.12
CA THR A 83 18.66 3.74 0.18
C THR A 83 18.70 2.87 1.43
N GLU A 84 19.88 2.35 1.80
CA GLU A 84 20.07 1.49 2.99
C GLU A 84 20.36 2.30 4.26
N GLY A 85 20.88 3.51 4.09
CA GLY A 85 21.41 4.34 5.17
C GLY A 85 22.88 4.06 5.48
N PRO A 86 23.46 4.75 6.48
CA PRO A 86 24.81 4.48 6.93
C PRO A 86 24.92 3.07 7.55
N PRO A 87 26.06 2.37 7.39
CA PRO A 87 26.24 1.01 7.91
C PRO A 87 26.09 0.93 9.45
N GLU A 88 26.34 2.03 10.16
CA GLU A 88 26.18 2.13 11.60
C GLU A 88 24.71 2.04 12.06
N PHE A 89 23.75 2.37 11.17
CA PHE A 89 22.32 2.45 11.48
C PHE A 89 21.46 1.49 10.65
N SER A 90 22.05 0.74 9.71
CA SER A 90 21.30 -0.20 8.86
C SER A 90 20.53 -1.24 9.68
N HIS A 91 21.06 -1.64 10.84
CA HIS A 91 20.44 -2.59 11.78
C HIS A 91 19.28 -2.01 12.61
N GLU A 92 19.14 -0.67 12.65
CA GLU A 92 18.07 0.03 13.38
C GLU A 92 16.81 0.22 12.52
N ARG A 93 16.85 -0.18 11.24
CA ARG A 93 15.70 -0.12 10.34
C ARG A 93 14.52 -0.91 10.89
N ILE A 94 13.40 -0.22 11.10
CA ILE A 94 12.15 -0.80 11.62
C ILE A 94 11.32 -1.50 10.53
N ASP A 95 11.60 -1.15 9.28
CA ASP A 95 10.90 -1.63 8.09
C ASP A 95 11.45 -2.97 7.59
N LEU A 96 12.68 -3.33 7.95
CA LEU A 96 13.31 -4.61 7.61
C LEU A 96 13.23 -5.63 8.76
N PRO A 97 13.15 -6.94 8.44
CA PRO A 97 13.25 -7.98 9.46
C PRO A 97 14.63 -7.94 10.12
N LYS A 98 14.66 -7.85 11.45
CA LYS A 98 15.92 -7.88 12.20
C LYS A 98 16.58 -9.25 12.05
N PRO A 99 17.89 -9.32 11.76
CA PRO A 99 18.59 -10.60 11.72
C PRO A 99 18.45 -11.30 13.07
N ARG A 100 18.03 -12.57 13.04
CA ARG A 100 17.98 -13.40 14.25
C ARG A 100 19.41 -13.76 14.65
N THR A 101 19.87 -13.20 15.75
CA THR A 101 21.08 -13.63 16.48
C THR A 101 20.88 -15.00 17.11
#